data_AF-A0A348V208-F1
#
_entry.id   AF-A0A348V208-F1
#
_cell.length_a   1.000
_cell.length_b   1.000
_cell.length_c   1.000
_cell.angle_alpha   90.00
_cell.angle_beta   90.00
_cell.angle_gamma   90.00
#
_symmetry.space_group_name_H-M   'P 1'
#
loop_
_entity.id
_entity.type
_entity.pdbx_description
1 polymer ?
#
loop_
_entity_poly.entity_id
_entity_poly.type
_entity_poly.pdbx_seq_one_letter_code
_entity_poly.pdbx_strand_id
1 'polypeptide(L)'
;MKTRKICLTRKRWVIAAGILITFLAAATLLQPQERPRPWFNGYKETVESQKLYYHSPYPGQLPALLVRASDGSMKAVWKTDSLPQDFGAEEAVFVFMGGLATAKGSHRFYLAVNGAGPLEFSTSESSARKEWAVRHPQGLELSFRTALVDQFDELFGYFFLKVPRRFLQPGQPLTLELTAEKGGSSDWVMVFEQPLSSWARLKALPALLNTRPPRQPLLLEISNFGPPLAVRVKAGPKVEVRKILETGYNQIYLEVEPVSQPQ
;
A
#
# COMPACT_ATOMS: atom_id res chain seq x y z
N MET A 1 17.50 -7.93 82.62
CA MET A 1 18.74 -7.22 82.99
C MET A 1 19.89 -8.23 83.11
N LYS A 2 20.75 -8.33 82.08
CA LYS A 2 22.20 -8.64 82.15
C LYS A 2 22.74 -8.93 80.75
N THR A 3 23.41 -7.91 80.21
CA THR A 3 24.25 -7.87 79.01
C THR A 3 25.59 -8.57 79.27
N ARG A 4 26.07 -9.42 78.36
CA ARG A 4 27.49 -9.76 78.08
C ARG A 4 27.54 -10.48 76.73
N LYS A 5 28.57 -10.45 75.89
CA LYS A 5 29.72 -9.57 75.61
C LYS A 5 30.17 -10.00 74.21
N ILE A 6 30.68 -9.06 73.43
CA ILE A 6 31.23 -9.20 72.08
C ILE A 6 32.46 -10.13 72.08
N CYS A 7 32.64 -10.92 71.01
CA CYS A 7 33.96 -11.35 70.56
C CYS A 7 34.03 -11.27 69.02
N LEU A 8 34.84 -10.33 68.52
CA LEU A 8 35.24 -10.22 67.13
C LEU A 8 36.40 -11.19 66.86
N THR A 9 36.28 -12.01 65.82
CA THR A 9 37.44 -12.62 65.18
C THR A 9 37.50 -12.22 63.71
N ARG A 10 38.56 -11.47 63.40
CA ARG A 10 39.01 -11.09 62.06
C ARG A 10 39.18 -12.33 61.17
N LYS A 11 38.66 -12.29 59.95
CA LYS A 11 39.29 -12.97 58.81
C LYS A 11 39.39 -12.03 57.62
N ARG A 12 40.62 -11.95 57.10
CA ARG A 12 41.07 -11.10 56.01
C ARG A 12 40.48 -11.55 54.67
N TRP A 13 40.04 -10.57 53.90
CA TRP A 13 40.22 -10.36 52.45
C TRP A 13 40.46 -11.57 51.54
N VAL A 14 39.51 -11.78 50.62
CA VAL A 14 39.84 -12.06 49.21
C VAL A 14 38.95 -11.17 48.36
N ILE A 15 39.59 -10.23 47.67
CA ILE A 15 39.01 -9.48 46.55
C ILE A 15 38.86 -10.50 45.42
N ALA A 16 37.64 -10.96 45.14
CA ALA A 16 37.36 -11.70 43.92
C ALA A 16 36.91 -10.68 42.87
N ALA A 17 37.77 -10.52 41.88
CA ALA A 17 37.63 -9.68 40.72
C ALA A 17 36.29 -9.89 39.99
N GLY A 18 35.78 -8.79 39.44
CA GLY A 18 34.50 -8.74 38.77
C GLY A 18 34.40 -9.63 37.54
N ILE A 19 33.16 -10.04 37.28
CA ILE A 19 32.69 -10.31 35.93
C ILE A 19 31.44 -9.45 35.78
N LEU A 20 31.63 -8.21 35.34
CA LEU A 20 30.55 -7.40 34.81
C LEU A 20 30.29 -7.96 33.41
N ILE A 21 29.26 -8.80 33.27
CA ILE A 21 28.75 -9.20 31.96
C ILE A 21 28.04 -7.98 31.38
N THR A 22 28.79 -7.10 30.73
CA THR A 22 28.22 -6.10 29.85
C THR A 22 27.68 -6.82 28.62
N PHE A 23 26.37 -7.02 28.57
CA PHE A 23 25.69 -7.27 27.30
C PHE A 23 25.80 -5.99 26.47
N LEU A 24 26.86 -5.88 25.68
CA LEU A 24 26.85 -5.00 24.52
C LEU A 24 25.89 -5.64 23.51
N ALA A 25 24.60 -5.36 23.66
CA ALA A 25 23.67 -5.53 22.56
C ALA A 25 24.11 -4.50 21.51
N ALA A 26 24.98 -4.93 20.59
CA ALA A 26 25.11 -4.27 19.31
C ALA A 26 23.76 -4.45 18.61
N ALA A 27 22.81 -3.56 18.94
CA ALA A 27 21.71 -3.26 18.06
C ALA A 27 22.36 -2.63 16.83
N THR A 28 22.82 -3.47 15.91
CA THR A 28 22.89 -3.06 14.52
C THR A 28 21.48 -2.63 14.20
N LEU A 29 21.25 -1.32 14.25
CA LEU A 29 20.17 -0.67 13.51
C LEU A 29 20.34 -1.21 12.09
N LEU A 30 19.56 -2.23 11.74
CA LEU A 30 19.22 -2.50 10.36
C LEU A 30 18.50 -1.23 9.94
N GLN A 31 19.27 -0.22 9.52
CA GLN A 31 18.72 0.85 8.71
C GLN A 31 17.98 0.10 7.61
N PRO A 32 16.67 0.36 7.42
CA PRO A 32 15.99 -0.17 6.26
C PRO A 32 16.86 0.24 5.08
N GLN A 33 17.51 -0.72 4.44
CA GLN A 33 18.10 -0.44 3.16
C GLN A 33 16.90 0.00 2.32
N GLU A 34 16.82 1.30 2.03
CA GLU A 34 15.88 1.82 1.06
C GLU A 34 16.24 1.10 -0.23
N ARG A 35 15.57 -0.03 -0.46
CA ARG A 35 15.60 -0.69 -1.76
C ARG A 35 15.18 0.41 -2.74
N PRO A 36 15.86 0.53 -3.90
CA PRO A 36 15.44 1.45 -4.94
C PRO A 36 13.93 1.30 -5.09
N ARG A 37 13.17 2.36 -4.79
CA ARG A 37 11.71 2.27 -4.85
C ARG A 37 11.38 2.11 -6.32
N PRO A 38 10.90 0.94 -6.78
CA PRO A 38 10.58 0.79 -8.20
C PRO A 38 9.47 1.77 -8.58
N TRP A 39 8.64 2.18 -7.61
CA TRP A 39 7.45 2.98 -7.77
C TRP A 39 7.41 4.16 -6.80
N PHE A 40 6.78 5.25 -7.24
CA PHE A 40 6.46 6.44 -6.46
C PHE A 40 4.93 6.53 -6.27
N ASN A 41 4.48 7.21 -5.23
CA ASN A 41 3.04 7.43 -5.06
C ASN A 41 2.52 8.37 -6.15
N GLY A 42 1.53 7.89 -6.89
CA GLY A 42 0.81 8.69 -7.88
C GLY A 42 -0.25 9.58 -7.27
N TYR A 43 -0.50 9.51 -5.96
CA TYR A 43 -1.38 10.41 -5.23
C TYR A 43 -0.72 10.93 -3.95
N LYS A 44 -0.79 12.24 -3.72
CA LYS A 44 -0.34 12.91 -2.49
C LYS A 44 -1.33 13.96 -2.01
N GLU A 45 -1.79 14.81 -2.93
CA GLU A 45 -2.60 15.98 -2.59
C GLU A 45 -3.59 16.28 -3.70
N THR A 46 -4.86 16.47 -3.36
CA THR A 46 -5.88 16.92 -4.30
C THR A 46 -5.80 18.42 -4.50
N VAL A 47 -5.79 18.87 -5.76
CA VAL A 47 -5.86 20.29 -6.13
C VAL A 47 -7.30 20.69 -6.43
N GLU A 48 -8.02 19.89 -7.21
CA GLU A 48 -9.40 20.18 -7.63
C GLU A 48 -10.13 18.87 -7.95
N SER A 49 -11.33 18.65 -7.40
CA SER A 49 -12.22 17.57 -7.86
C SER A 49 -13.58 17.65 -7.19
N GLN A 50 -14.59 17.04 -7.79
CA GLN A 50 -15.76 16.58 -7.04
C GLN A 50 -15.40 15.30 -6.28
N LYS A 51 -15.82 15.20 -5.02
CA LYS A 51 -15.45 14.08 -4.14
C LYS A 51 -16.65 13.28 -3.69
N LEU A 52 -16.43 11.99 -3.44
CA LEU A 52 -17.34 11.13 -2.68
C LEU A 52 -16.54 10.14 -1.81
N TYR A 53 -17.22 9.41 -0.93
CA TYR A 53 -16.64 8.28 -0.21
C TYR A 53 -17.13 6.98 -0.86
N TYR A 54 -16.20 6.08 -1.19
CA TYR A 54 -16.54 4.82 -1.85
C TYR A 54 -15.67 3.66 -1.37
N HIS A 55 -16.14 2.44 -1.60
CA HIS A 55 -15.38 1.23 -1.32
C HIS A 55 -14.19 1.10 -2.28
N SER A 56 -13.08 0.58 -1.77
CA SER A 56 -11.83 0.44 -2.53
C SER A 56 -11.28 -0.99 -2.37
N PRO A 57 -10.18 -1.35 -3.03
CA PRO A 57 -9.47 -2.60 -2.73
C PRO A 57 -8.98 -2.70 -1.28
N TYR A 58 -8.91 -1.57 -0.56
CA TYR A 58 -8.62 -1.53 0.87
C TYR A 58 -9.91 -1.55 1.69
N PRO A 59 -9.90 -2.14 2.91
CA PRO A 59 -11.06 -2.17 3.78
C PRO A 59 -11.61 -0.78 4.10
N GLY A 60 -12.94 -0.68 4.12
CA GLY A 60 -13.65 0.56 4.46
C GLY A 60 -14.05 1.38 3.23
N GLN A 61 -14.38 2.65 3.47
CA GLN A 61 -14.64 3.63 2.43
C GLN A 61 -13.54 4.69 2.48
N LEU A 62 -13.06 5.09 1.32
CA LEU A 62 -12.03 6.11 1.16
C LEU A 62 -12.60 7.29 0.38
N PRO A 63 -12.16 8.53 0.66
CA PRO A 63 -12.46 9.67 -0.20
C PRO A 63 -11.87 9.41 -1.61
N ALA A 64 -12.64 9.74 -2.63
CA ALA A 64 -12.28 9.53 -4.03
C ALA A 64 -12.61 10.77 -4.87
N LEU A 65 -11.68 11.12 -5.75
CA LEU A 65 -11.85 12.08 -6.84
C LEU A 65 -12.75 11.44 -7.89
N LEU A 66 -13.76 12.16 -8.38
CA LEU A 66 -14.71 11.65 -9.35
C LEU A 66 -14.63 12.45 -10.66
N VAL A 67 -14.55 11.74 -11.76
CA VAL A 67 -14.76 12.28 -13.11
C VAL A 67 -15.80 11.44 -13.83
N ARG A 68 -16.80 12.09 -14.44
CA ARG A 68 -17.81 11.43 -15.27
C ARG A 68 -17.79 11.94 -16.70
N ALA A 69 -18.10 11.07 -17.65
CA ALA A 69 -18.29 11.39 -19.07
C ALA A 69 -19.65 12.07 -19.33
N SER A 70 -19.97 13.09 -18.53
CA SER A 70 -21.25 13.79 -18.54
C SER A 70 -21.26 14.91 -19.59
N ASP A 71 -21.12 16.17 -19.18
CA ASP A 71 -21.10 17.32 -20.09
C ASP A 71 -19.69 17.69 -20.59
N GLY A 72 -18.67 16.96 -20.15
CA GLY A 72 -17.25 17.21 -20.46
C GLY A 72 -16.60 18.30 -19.61
N SER A 73 -17.27 18.81 -18.58
CA SER A 73 -16.73 19.85 -17.69
C SER A 73 -16.05 19.30 -16.43
N MET A 74 -16.36 18.06 -16.05
CA MET A 74 -15.79 17.44 -14.86
C MET A 74 -14.30 17.18 -15.03
N LYS A 75 -13.53 17.50 -13.99
CA LYS A 75 -12.11 17.20 -13.91
C LYS A 75 -11.68 16.84 -12.49
N ALA A 76 -10.59 16.10 -12.40
CA ALA A 76 -9.85 15.85 -11.18
C ALA A 76 -8.39 16.22 -11.39
N VAL A 77 -7.85 17.10 -10.56
CA VAL A 77 -6.47 17.56 -10.57
C VAL A 77 -5.85 17.22 -9.22
N TRP A 78 -4.69 16.57 -9.23
CA TRP A 78 -3.97 16.20 -8.02
C TRP A 78 -2.46 16.15 -8.27
N LYS A 79 -1.69 16.09 -7.17
CA LYS A 79 -0.23 15.98 -7.18
C LYS A 79 0.23 14.58 -6.77
N THR A 80 1.32 14.14 -7.38
CA THR A 80 2.05 12.93 -7.00
C THR A 80 3.01 13.19 -5.83
N ASP A 81 3.71 12.17 -5.36
CA ASP A 81 4.94 12.38 -4.60
C ASP A 81 6.01 13.07 -5.46
N SER A 82 6.87 13.85 -4.80
CA SER A 82 8.09 14.38 -5.40
C SER A 82 9.08 13.24 -5.67
N LEU A 83 9.80 13.35 -6.78
CA LEU A 83 10.97 12.52 -7.00
C LEU A 83 12.13 12.96 -6.07
N PRO A 84 13.03 12.04 -5.68
CA PRO A 84 14.30 12.41 -5.04
C PRO A 84 15.08 13.42 -5.88
N GLN A 85 15.88 14.29 -5.24
CA GLN A 85 16.68 15.30 -5.96
C GLN A 85 17.76 14.66 -6.86
N ASP A 86 18.26 13.49 -6.46
CA ASP A 86 19.26 12.68 -7.16
C ASP A 86 18.63 11.66 -8.13
N PHE A 87 17.35 11.81 -8.46
CA PHE A 87 16.67 10.92 -9.39
C PHE A 87 17.32 10.94 -10.79
N GLY A 88 18.01 9.85 -11.14
CA GLY A 88 18.80 9.72 -12.37
C GLY A 88 18.29 8.70 -13.39
N ALA A 89 17.17 8.02 -13.14
CA ALA A 89 16.64 7.04 -14.08
C ALA A 89 15.94 7.70 -15.30
N GLU A 90 15.92 7.00 -16.44
CA GLU A 90 15.28 7.45 -17.68
C GLU A 90 13.74 7.53 -17.58
N GLU A 91 13.15 6.91 -16.58
CA GLU A 91 11.72 6.88 -16.35
C GLU A 91 11.39 6.65 -14.87
N ALA A 92 10.25 7.18 -14.44
CA ALA A 92 9.64 6.92 -13.14
C ALA A 92 8.28 6.25 -13.33
N VAL A 93 7.88 5.42 -12.37
CA VAL A 93 6.53 4.83 -12.33
C VAL A 93 5.78 5.36 -11.13
N PHE A 94 4.67 6.03 -11.37
CA PHE A 94 3.76 6.52 -10.34
C PHE A 94 2.56 5.59 -10.24
N VAL A 95 2.23 5.16 -9.03
CA VAL A 95 1.15 4.19 -8.80
C VAL A 95 0.11 4.79 -7.87
N PHE A 96 -1.14 4.73 -8.28
CA PHE A 96 -2.27 5.25 -7.52
C PHE A 96 -3.46 4.32 -7.61
N MET A 97 -4.29 4.33 -6.57
CA MET A 97 -5.49 3.50 -6.49
C MET A 97 -6.65 4.19 -7.19
N GLY A 98 -7.48 3.42 -7.89
CA GLY A 98 -8.66 3.98 -8.53
C GLY A 98 -9.70 2.93 -8.88
N GLY A 99 -10.80 3.41 -9.44
CA GLY A 99 -11.92 2.60 -9.90
C GLY A 99 -12.34 3.01 -11.31
N LEU A 100 -12.92 2.06 -12.03
CA LEU A 100 -13.48 2.22 -13.36
C LEU A 100 -14.90 1.66 -13.35
N ALA A 101 -15.85 2.45 -13.85
CA ALA A 101 -17.16 1.90 -14.18
C ALA A 101 -17.04 0.81 -15.26
N THR A 102 -18.06 -0.03 -15.31
CA THR A 102 -18.27 -0.98 -16.40
C THR A 102 -19.69 -0.82 -16.95
N ALA A 103 -19.90 -1.21 -18.21
CA ALA A 103 -21.21 -1.24 -18.86
C ALA A 103 -21.97 0.12 -18.82
N LYS A 104 -21.25 1.24 -18.94
CA LYS A 104 -21.82 2.61 -18.97
C LYS A 104 -21.54 3.38 -20.28
N GLY A 105 -21.18 2.66 -21.35
CA GLY A 105 -20.95 3.21 -22.69
C GLY A 105 -19.49 3.25 -23.15
N SER A 106 -18.55 2.76 -22.34
CA SER A 106 -17.11 2.73 -22.62
C SER A 106 -16.55 4.08 -23.06
N HIS A 107 -16.94 5.13 -22.34
CA HIS A 107 -16.59 6.50 -22.69
C HIS A 107 -15.09 6.76 -22.55
N ARG A 108 -14.62 7.79 -23.27
CA ARG A 108 -13.22 8.23 -23.26
C ARG A 108 -12.90 9.13 -22.07
N PHE A 109 -11.75 8.86 -21.48
CA PHE A 109 -11.11 9.61 -20.42
C PHE A 109 -9.69 9.98 -20.84
N TYR A 110 -9.21 11.09 -20.28
CA TYR A 110 -7.96 11.72 -20.67
C TYR A 110 -7.14 12.02 -19.42
N LEU A 111 -5.92 11.48 -19.34
CA LEU A 111 -4.99 11.77 -18.25
C LEU A 111 -3.81 12.59 -18.76
N ALA A 112 -3.77 13.88 -18.45
CA ALA A 112 -2.65 14.76 -18.76
C ALA A 112 -1.61 14.77 -17.63
N VAL A 113 -0.34 14.95 -18.02
CA VAL A 113 0.80 15.01 -17.09
C VAL A 113 1.48 16.36 -17.23
N ASN A 114 1.49 17.17 -16.16
CA ASN A 114 1.98 18.55 -16.17
C ASN A 114 1.38 19.39 -17.32
N GLY A 115 0.10 19.18 -17.62
CA GLY A 115 -0.62 19.86 -18.72
C GLY A 115 -0.25 19.38 -20.13
N ALA A 116 0.61 18.36 -20.27
CA ALA A 116 1.01 17.82 -21.56
C ALA A 116 0.19 16.58 -21.95
N GLY A 117 -0.05 16.48 -23.27
CA GLY A 117 -0.55 15.34 -24.06
C GLY A 117 -1.30 14.26 -23.27
N PRO A 118 -2.65 14.26 -23.26
CA PRO A 118 -3.35 13.29 -22.46
C PRO A 118 -3.15 11.86 -23.00
N LEU A 119 -2.91 10.94 -22.08
CA LEU A 119 -3.14 9.53 -22.31
C LEU A 119 -4.66 9.33 -22.44
N GLU A 120 -5.11 8.87 -23.60
CA GLU A 120 -6.50 8.53 -23.86
C GLU A 120 -6.75 7.06 -23.50
N PHE A 121 -7.82 6.80 -22.74
CA PHE A 121 -8.28 5.45 -22.41
C PHE A 121 -9.81 5.44 -22.28
N SER A 122 -10.37 4.23 -22.25
CA SER A 122 -11.81 4.03 -22.02
C SER A 122 -12.04 3.06 -20.89
N THR A 123 -13.15 3.27 -20.17
CA THR A 123 -13.79 2.25 -19.34
C THR A 123 -14.25 1.07 -20.21
N SER A 124 -14.67 -0.03 -19.59
CA SER A 124 -14.95 -1.29 -20.31
C SER A 124 -16.44 -1.62 -20.35
N GLU A 125 -16.88 -2.29 -21.41
CA GLU A 125 -18.26 -2.79 -21.54
C GLU A 125 -18.63 -3.82 -20.45
N SER A 126 -17.64 -4.45 -19.81
CA SER A 126 -17.83 -5.42 -18.73
C SER A 126 -16.59 -5.51 -17.85
N SER A 127 -16.67 -6.22 -16.73
CA SER A 127 -15.50 -6.48 -15.89
C SER A 127 -14.51 -7.48 -16.49
N ALA A 128 -14.74 -8.07 -17.67
CA ALA A 128 -13.85 -9.06 -18.27
C ALA A 128 -12.44 -8.50 -18.54
N ARG A 129 -12.32 -7.21 -18.85
CA ARG A 129 -11.04 -6.54 -19.10
C ARG A 129 -10.34 -6.14 -17.79
N LYS A 130 -9.76 -7.14 -17.11
CA LYS A 130 -9.10 -6.95 -15.80
C LYS A 130 -7.81 -6.14 -15.85
N GLU A 131 -7.16 -6.08 -17.01
CA GLU A 131 -5.91 -5.36 -17.22
C GLU A 131 -5.86 -4.68 -18.59
N TRP A 132 -5.19 -3.54 -18.67
CA TRP A 132 -4.93 -2.85 -19.93
C TRP A 132 -3.79 -1.85 -19.83
N ALA A 133 -3.27 -1.42 -20.98
CA ALA A 133 -2.29 -0.33 -21.10
C ALA A 133 -2.59 0.53 -22.34
N VAL A 134 -2.28 1.81 -22.27
CA VAL A 134 -2.31 2.79 -23.35
C VAL A 134 -1.00 3.59 -23.38
N ARG A 135 -0.58 4.05 -24.55
CA ARG A 135 0.69 4.76 -24.77
C ARG A 135 0.44 6.07 -25.51
N HIS A 136 1.17 7.12 -25.12
CA HIS A 136 1.24 8.36 -25.86
C HIS A 136 2.50 8.36 -26.76
N PRO A 137 2.52 8.98 -27.95
CA PRO A 137 3.71 9.07 -28.81
C PRO A 137 4.93 9.69 -28.11
N GLN A 138 4.69 10.54 -27.11
CA GLN A 138 5.75 11.07 -26.25
C GLN A 138 6.12 10.11 -25.10
N GLY A 139 5.92 8.81 -25.22
CA GLY A 139 6.51 7.81 -24.31
C GLY A 139 5.87 7.70 -22.93
N LEU A 140 4.82 8.48 -22.65
CA LEU A 140 3.96 8.22 -21.48
C LEU A 140 3.23 6.89 -21.69
N GLU A 141 3.03 6.16 -20.61
CA GLU A 141 2.24 4.93 -20.60
C GLU A 141 1.39 4.87 -19.34
N LEU A 142 0.09 4.63 -19.50
CA LEU A 142 -0.83 4.37 -18.40
C LEU A 142 -1.32 2.94 -18.53
N SER A 143 -1.25 2.18 -17.44
CA SER A 143 -1.84 0.86 -17.35
C SER A 143 -2.68 0.73 -16.08
N PHE A 144 -3.63 -0.20 -16.10
CA PHE A 144 -4.49 -0.52 -14.98
C PHE A 144 -4.48 -2.02 -14.72
N ARG A 145 -4.49 -2.40 -13.43
CA ARG A 145 -4.67 -3.78 -12.98
C ARG A 145 -5.73 -3.85 -11.91
N THR A 146 -6.71 -4.72 -12.12
CA THR A 146 -7.81 -4.96 -11.18
C THR A 146 -7.31 -5.72 -9.95
N ALA A 147 -7.70 -5.25 -8.77
CA ALA A 147 -7.50 -5.92 -7.48
C ALA A 147 -8.82 -6.39 -6.84
N LEU A 148 -9.92 -5.71 -7.17
CA LEU A 148 -11.26 -6.00 -6.66
C LEU A 148 -12.29 -5.75 -7.77
N VAL A 149 -13.28 -6.63 -7.85
CA VAL A 149 -14.49 -6.46 -8.63
C VAL A 149 -15.62 -6.37 -7.63
N ASP A 150 -16.39 -5.29 -7.66
CA ASP A 150 -17.46 -5.11 -6.70
C ASP A 150 -18.76 -5.83 -7.11
N GLN A 151 -19.81 -5.66 -6.31
CA GLN A 151 -21.12 -6.27 -6.55
C GLN A 151 -21.84 -5.73 -7.79
N PHE A 152 -21.41 -4.59 -8.34
CA PHE A 152 -21.96 -3.96 -9.54
C PHE A 152 -21.11 -4.27 -10.79
N ASP A 153 -20.17 -5.22 -10.69
CA ASP A 153 -19.23 -5.60 -11.74
C ASP A 153 -18.26 -4.45 -12.12
N GLU A 154 -18.08 -3.46 -11.23
CA GLU A 154 -17.15 -2.35 -11.44
C GLU A 154 -15.73 -2.74 -11.00
N LEU A 155 -14.73 -2.16 -11.66
CA LEU A 155 -13.33 -2.57 -11.50
C LEU A 155 -12.60 -1.61 -10.56
N PHE A 156 -11.98 -2.14 -9.51
CA PHE A 156 -11.16 -1.39 -8.57
C PHE A 156 -9.75 -1.95 -8.52
N GLY A 157 -8.75 -1.08 -8.51
CA GLY A 157 -7.37 -1.53 -8.64
C GLY A 157 -6.36 -0.40 -8.63
N TYR A 158 -5.27 -0.61 -9.35
CA TYR A 158 -4.12 0.28 -9.37
C TYR A 158 -3.80 0.72 -10.79
N PHE A 159 -3.65 2.02 -10.96
CA PHE A 159 -3.06 2.61 -12.15
C PHE A 159 -1.55 2.68 -11.99
N PHE A 160 -0.83 2.39 -13.07
CA PHE A 160 0.62 2.53 -13.17
C PHE A 160 0.91 3.51 -14.31
N LEU A 161 1.36 4.70 -13.95
CA LEU A 161 1.74 5.76 -14.87
C LEU A 161 3.26 5.78 -15.01
N LYS A 162 3.76 5.30 -16.14
CA LYS A 162 5.17 5.35 -16.50
C LYS A 162 5.45 6.66 -17.26
N VAL A 163 6.40 7.42 -16.74
CA VAL A 163 6.70 8.79 -17.18
C VAL A 163 8.17 8.88 -17.57
N PRO A 164 8.50 9.23 -18.83
CA PRO A 164 9.89 9.36 -19.26
C PRO A 164 10.51 10.65 -18.71
N ARG A 165 11.84 10.64 -18.57
CA ARG A 165 12.67 11.69 -17.95
C ARG A 165 12.35 13.11 -18.40
N ARG A 166 11.95 13.28 -19.67
CA ARG A 166 11.59 14.58 -20.27
C ARG A 166 10.39 15.28 -19.62
N PHE A 167 9.51 14.55 -18.93
CA PHE A 167 8.40 15.14 -18.16
C PHE A 167 8.72 15.26 -16.66
N LEU A 168 9.88 14.77 -16.24
CA LEU A 168 10.27 14.68 -14.85
C LEU A 168 11.20 15.83 -14.47
N GLN A 169 10.99 16.36 -13.27
CA GLN A 169 11.90 17.29 -12.62
C GLN A 169 12.21 16.73 -11.22
N PRO A 170 13.45 16.29 -10.95
CA PRO A 170 13.86 15.83 -9.62
C PRO A 170 13.52 16.85 -8.54
N GLY A 171 13.07 16.37 -7.38
CA GLY A 171 12.58 17.22 -6.27
C GLY A 171 11.15 17.74 -6.43
N GLN A 172 10.54 17.68 -7.63
CA GLN A 172 9.20 18.20 -7.89
C GLN A 172 8.17 17.08 -8.04
N PRO A 173 6.92 17.29 -7.59
CA PRO A 173 5.81 16.40 -7.89
C PRO A 173 5.30 16.65 -9.33
N LEU A 174 4.63 15.66 -9.91
CA LEU A 174 3.82 15.86 -11.11
C LEU A 174 2.45 16.39 -10.72
N THR A 175 1.88 17.23 -11.58
CA THR A 175 0.45 17.55 -11.57
C THR A 175 -0.25 16.67 -12.59
N LEU A 176 -1.21 15.87 -12.13
CA LEU A 176 -2.02 15.00 -12.97
C LEU A 176 -3.41 15.61 -13.10
N GLU A 177 -3.95 15.58 -14.31
CA GLU A 177 -5.32 16.04 -14.61
C GLU A 177 -6.07 14.95 -15.36
N LEU A 178 -7.17 14.50 -14.78
CA LEU A 178 -8.12 13.56 -15.37
C LEU A 178 -9.36 14.32 -15.82
N THR A 179 -9.73 14.15 -17.08
CA THR A 179 -10.97 14.66 -17.67
C THR A 179 -11.68 13.55 -18.45
N ALA A 180 -12.88 13.83 -18.95
CA ALA A 180 -13.67 12.90 -19.75
C ALA A 180 -14.30 13.61 -20.95
N GLU A 181 -14.68 12.83 -21.95
CA GLU A 181 -15.44 13.36 -23.08
C GLU A 181 -16.84 13.85 -22.66
N LYS A 182 -17.44 14.68 -23.52
CA LYS A 182 -18.85 15.07 -23.43
C LYS A 182 -19.74 13.92 -23.92
N GLY A 183 -19.89 12.88 -23.09
CA GLY A 183 -20.59 11.65 -23.43
C GLY A 183 -22.09 11.63 -23.05
N GLY A 184 -22.55 12.57 -22.23
CA GLY A 184 -23.91 12.56 -21.68
C GLY A 184 -24.20 11.37 -20.77
N SER A 185 -23.16 10.73 -20.21
CA SER A 185 -23.26 9.47 -19.47
C SER A 185 -22.85 9.61 -18.00
N SER A 186 -23.30 8.63 -17.22
CA SER A 186 -22.87 8.43 -15.83
C SER A 186 -21.59 7.59 -15.71
N ASP A 187 -21.00 7.18 -16.84
CA ASP A 187 -19.70 6.52 -16.89
C ASP A 187 -18.65 7.31 -16.10
N TRP A 188 -17.80 6.59 -15.36
CA TRP A 188 -16.99 7.22 -14.32
C TRP A 188 -15.62 6.58 -14.15
N VAL A 189 -14.67 7.42 -13.74
CA VAL A 189 -13.37 7.03 -13.23
C VAL A 189 -13.17 7.69 -11.88
N MET A 190 -12.65 6.91 -10.92
CA MET A 190 -12.30 7.40 -9.59
C MET A 190 -10.80 7.26 -9.31
N VAL A 191 -10.26 8.20 -8.55
CA VAL A 191 -8.91 8.12 -7.96
C VAL A 191 -9.05 8.28 -6.46
N PHE A 192 -8.58 7.32 -5.67
CA PHE A 192 -8.71 7.39 -4.21
C PHE A 192 -7.65 8.29 -3.58
N GLU A 193 -8.06 9.07 -2.58
CA GLU A 193 -7.21 9.97 -1.82
C GLU A 193 -6.36 9.23 -0.76
N GLN A 194 -5.73 8.13 -1.17
CA GLN A 194 -4.95 7.28 -0.29
C GLN A 194 -3.58 7.01 -0.93
N PRO A 195 -2.50 7.60 -0.39
CA PRO A 195 -1.16 7.19 -0.74
C PRO A 195 -0.96 5.71 -0.40
N LEU A 196 -0.33 4.97 -1.31
CA LEU A 196 0.09 3.59 -1.11
C LEU A 196 1.35 3.57 -0.26
N SER A 197 1.36 2.67 0.71
CA SER A 197 2.52 2.43 1.57
C SER A 197 2.56 0.95 1.96
N SER A 198 3.77 0.44 2.21
CA SER A 198 3.95 -0.93 2.69
C SER A 198 3.77 -0.99 4.20
N TRP A 199 2.90 -1.87 4.67
CA TRP A 199 2.66 -2.09 6.10
C TRP A 199 2.15 -3.51 6.35
N ALA A 200 2.26 -3.98 7.60
CA ALA A 200 1.69 -5.24 8.03
C ALA A 200 1.03 -5.08 9.41
N ARG A 201 -0.16 -5.66 9.60
CA ARG A 201 -0.91 -5.66 10.85
C ARG A 201 -1.43 -7.05 11.15
N LEU A 202 -1.19 -7.53 12.37
CA LEU A 202 -1.70 -8.80 12.85
C LEU A 202 -2.86 -8.54 13.83
N LYS A 203 -3.97 -9.27 13.65
CA LYS A 203 -5.13 -9.24 14.53
C LYS A 203 -5.44 -10.66 14.98
N ALA A 204 -5.50 -10.89 16.29
CA ALA A 204 -6.12 -12.11 16.81
C ALA A 204 -7.64 -11.96 16.70
N LEU A 205 -8.30 -12.86 15.99
CA LEU A 205 -9.75 -12.81 15.87
C LEU A 205 -10.39 -13.39 17.15
N PRO A 206 -11.49 -12.79 17.65
CA PRO A 206 -12.17 -13.26 18.86
C PRO A 206 -13.03 -14.49 18.57
N ALA A 207 -12.42 -15.54 18.02
CA ALA A 207 -13.10 -16.77 17.61
C ALA A 207 -12.19 -17.99 17.80
N LEU A 208 -12.80 -19.15 17.98
CA LEU A 208 -12.14 -20.45 17.87
C LEU A 208 -12.72 -21.20 16.67
N LEU A 209 -11.83 -21.72 15.83
CA LEU A 209 -12.21 -22.59 14.72
C LEU A 209 -12.60 -23.96 15.26
N ASN A 210 -13.69 -24.52 14.74
CA ASN A 210 -14.18 -25.86 15.09
C ASN A 210 -13.32 -26.96 14.47
N THR A 211 -12.07 -27.04 14.91
CA THR A 211 -11.05 -28.02 14.51
C THR A 211 -10.74 -28.93 15.71
N ARG A 212 -10.09 -30.08 15.47
CA ARG A 212 -9.67 -31.00 16.53
C ARG A 212 -8.15 -31.21 16.44
N PRO A 213 -7.33 -30.63 17.33
CA PRO A 213 -7.69 -29.70 18.43
C PRO A 213 -8.16 -28.32 17.91
N PRO A 214 -8.90 -27.54 18.72
CA PRO A 214 -9.36 -26.20 18.32
C PRO A 214 -8.19 -25.27 18.01
N ARG A 215 -8.41 -24.34 17.09
CA ARG A 215 -7.41 -23.36 16.62
C ARG A 215 -7.95 -21.94 16.74
N GLN A 216 -7.07 -20.99 17.04
CA GLN A 216 -7.39 -19.58 17.00
C GLN A 216 -6.92 -18.97 15.66
N PRO A 217 -7.79 -18.26 14.92
CA PRO A 217 -7.38 -17.58 13.70
C PRO A 217 -6.72 -16.23 14.03
N LEU A 218 -5.56 -16.00 13.44
CA LEU A 218 -4.95 -14.68 13.31
C LEU A 218 -5.16 -14.19 11.89
N LEU A 219 -5.58 -12.94 11.75
CA LEU A 219 -5.65 -12.24 10.47
C LEU A 219 -4.42 -11.34 10.34
N LEU A 220 -3.55 -11.69 9.40
CA LEU A 220 -2.44 -10.84 8.95
C LEU A 220 -2.89 -10.04 7.73
N GLU A 221 -3.06 -8.75 7.92
CA GLU A 221 -3.32 -7.77 6.87
C GLU A 221 -1.99 -7.18 6.41
N ILE A 222 -1.74 -7.13 5.11
CA ILE A 222 -0.51 -6.58 4.54
C ILE A 222 -0.87 -5.64 3.40
N SER A 223 -0.33 -4.44 3.39
CA SER A 223 -0.18 -3.68 2.16
C SER A 223 1.22 -3.88 1.60
N ASN A 224 1.31 -4.30 0.34
CA ASN A 224 2.54 -4.42 -0.42
C ASN A 224 2.60 -3.28 -1.46
N PHE A 225 3.28 -2.19 -1.14
CA PHE A 225 3.55 -1.15 -2.14
C PHE A 225 4.77 -1.54 -2.99
N GLY A 226 4.52 -2.42 -3.94
CA GLY A 226 5.53 -3.00 -4.82
C GLY A 226 4.96 -4.08 -5.74
N PRO A 227 5.79 -4.62 -6.64
CA PRO A 227 5.39 -5.73 -7.50
C PRO A 227 5.03 -6.98 -6.67
N PRO A 228 4.33 -7.96 -7.27
CA PRO A 228 4.02 -9.20 -6.59
C PRO A 228 5.27 -9.86 -5.99
N LEU A 229 5.17 -10.28 -4.73
CA LEU A 229 6.31 -10.78 -3.96
C LEU A 229 5.96 -12.11 -3.28
N ALA A 230 6.74 -13.15 -3.55
CA ALA A 230 6.63 -14.40 -2.81
C ALA A 230 7.14 -14.20 -1.37
N VAL A 231 6.28 -14.50 -0.40
CA VAL A 231 6.60 -14.40 1.03
C VAL A 231 6.38 -15.73 1.74
N ARG A 232 7.08 -15.85 2.85
CA ARG A 232 6.91 -16.93 3.82
C ARG A 232 6.55 -16.29 5.15
N VAL A 233 5.38 -16.62 5.67
CA VAL A 233 4.89 -16.15 6.96
C VAL A 233 5.01 -17.29 7.95
N LYS A 234 5.64 -17.05 9.10
CA LYS A 234 5.76 -18.02 10.19
C LYS A 234 5.08 -17.49 11.44
N ALA A 235 4.31 -18.34 12.12
CA ALA A 235 3.70 -18.06 13.41
C ALA A 235 3.95 -19.22 14.37
N GLY A 236 4.95 -19.06 15.24
CA GLY A 236 5.43 -20.15 16.08
C GLY A 236 6.10 -21.29 15.28
N PRO A 237 6.32 -22.46 15.91
CA PRO A 237 7.14 -23.52 15.34
C PRO A 237 6.44 -24.36 14.26
N LYS A 238 5.10 -24.39 14.25
CA LYS A 238 4.31 -25.32 13.42
C LYS A 238 3.53 -24.64 12.29
N VAL A 239 3.45 -23.31 12.27
CA VAL A 239 2.69 -22.58 11.25
C VAL A 239 3.66 -21.89 10.30
N GLU A 240 3.68 -22.37 9.06
CA GLU A 240 4.36 -21.72 7.93
C GLU A 240 3.38 -21.65 6.77
N VAL A 241 3.16 -20.45 6.24
CA VAL A 241 2.33 -20.20 5.06
C VAL A 241 3.19 -19.55 3.99
N ARG A 242 3.06 -20.03 2.75
CA ARG A 242 3.66 -19.39 1.57
C ARG A 242 2.55 -18.75 0.75
N LYS A 243 2.75 -17.48 0.42
CA LYS A 243 1.81 -16.70 -0.38
C LYS A 243 2.58 -15.80 -1.34
N ILE A 244 1.93 -15.43 -2.43
CA ILE A 244 2.33 -14.28 -3.22
C ILE A 244 1.53 -13.11 -2.64
N LEU A 245 2.22 -12.05 -2.23
CA LEU A 245 1.58 -10.78 -1.93
C LEU A 245 1.39 -10.05 -3.26
N GLU A 246 0.15 -9.78 -3.62
CA GLU A 246 -0.16 -8.92 -4.76
C GLU A 246 0.12 -7.45 -4.41
N THR A 247 0.10 -6.56 -5.40
CA THR A 247 0.20 -5.12 -5.14
C THR A 247 -0.95 -4.63 -4.26
N GLY A 248 -0.62 -3.84 -3.24
CA GLY A 248 -1.55 -3.27 -2.28
C GLY A 248 -2.07 -4.27 -1.25
N TYR A 249 -3.36 -4.24 -0.95
CA TYR A 249 -3.93 -4.93 0.20
C TYR A 249 -4.07 -6.46 0.02
N ASN A 250 -3.61 -7.21 1.02
CA ASN A 250 -3.59 -8.66 1.09
C ASN A 250 -4.05 -9.12 2.48
N GLN A 251 -4.68 -10.29 2.54
CA GLN A 251 -5.08 -10.95 3.79
C GLN A 251 -4.54 -12.37 3.85
N ILE A 252 -3.96 -12.74 4.98
CA ILE A 252 -3.48 -14.09 5.27
C ILE A 252 -4.06 -14.52 6.62
N TYR A 253 -4.81 -15.61 6.62
CA TYR A 253 -5.26 -16.26 7.85
C TYR A 253 -4.21 -17.26 8.31
N LEU A 254 -3.85 -17.20 9.59
CA LEU A 254 -2.93 -18.12 10.25
C LEU A 254 -3.69 -18.82 11.37
N GLU A 255 -3.62 -20.14 11.42
CA GLU A 255 -4.28 -20.93 12.44
C GLU A 255 -3.27 -21.36 13.51
N VAL A 256 -3.36 -20.76 14.69
CA VAL A 256 -2.43 -21.01 15.80
C VAL A 256 -3.10 -21.79 16.92
N GLU A 257 -2.31 -22.31 17.85
CA GLU A 257 -2.83 -22.84 19.11
C GLU A 257 -3.51 -21.70 19.89
N PRO A 258 -4.71 -21.92 20.47
CA PRO A 258 -5.41 -20.87 21.21
C PRO A 258 -4.61 -20.35 22.40
N VAL A 259 -4.60 -19.03 22.60
CA VAL A 259 -4.01 -18.42 23.81
C VAL A 259 -5.09 -18.17 24.86
N SER A 260 -4.78 -18.47 26.12
CA SER A 260 -5.70 -18.34 27.26
C SER A 260 -5.63 -16.96 27.95
N GLN A 261 -4.60 -16.16 27.68
CA GLN A 261 -4.42 -14.79 28.20
C GLN A 261 -3.70 -13.92 27.16
N PRO A 262 -4.03 -12.61 27.04
CA PRO A 262 -3.22 -11.66 26.29
C PRO A 262 -1.84 -11.52 26.96
N GLN A 263 -0.77 -11.52 26.15
CA GLN A 263 0.58 -11.18 26.60
C GLN A 263 0.75 -9.66 26.71
#